data_AF-A0A2V8J5D3-F1
#
_entry.id   AF-A0A2V8J5D3-F1
#
_cell.length_a   1.000
_cell.length_b   1.000
_cell.length_c   1.000
_cell.angle_alpha   90.00
_cell.angle_beta   90.00
_cell.angle_gamma   90.00
#
_symmetry.space_group_name_H-M   'P 1'
#
loop_
_entity.id
_entity.type
_entity.pdbx_description
1 polymer ?
#
loop_
_entity_poly.entity_id
_entity_poly.type
_entity_poly.pdbx_seq_one_letter_code
_entity_poly.pdbx_strand_id
1 'polypeptide(L)'
;MRQNQSSVTVVAMTIAEVFLLLMFVMWLGTAIKGAAGKGTLDAALLQAKLIRIETDVRELRVANRELNATVEALRIMLGAPSISREDLKQAFDKKLADTADAARRGKPKCAEDNVLIDVEALDGAFVVRLAAQDQTSVNWLPMAVRLKGNGGEIEAAMIPALLDAVMQRYAAQDCRFDYRLRYRSAEDYHSAREKFEAFFYPARIRHTE
;
A
#
# COMPACT_ATOMS: atom_id res chain seq x y z
N MET A 1 11.22 -11.68 113.72
CA MET A 1 10.27 -11.39 112.62
C MET A 1 11.03 -11.40 111.28
N ARG A 2 11.18 -12.57 110.65
CA ARG A 2 11.78 -12.73 109.31
C ARG A 2 11.30 -14.08 108.75
N GLN A 3 10.12 -14.12 108.13
CA GLN A 3 9.68 -15.32 107.40
C GLN A 3 8.65 -15.09 106.29
N ASN A 4 8.22 -13.85 106.01
CA ASN A 4 7.19 -13.56 105.00
C ASN A 4 7.70 -12.89 103.70
N GLN A 5 9.01 -12.68 103.53
CA GLN A 5 9.52 -12.03 102.31
C GLN A 5 9.71 -13.00 101.14
N SER A 6 10.05 -14.27 101.37
CA SER A 6 10.38 -15.23 100.30
C SER A 6 9.16 -15.69 99.50
N SER A 7 8.02 -15.92 100.13
CA SER A 7 6.78 -16.36 99.45
C SER A 7 6.19 -15.27 98.55
N VAL A 8 6.28 -14.00 98.97
CA VAL A 8 5.80 -12.85 98.18
C VAL A 8 6.65 -12.65 96.92
N THR A 9 7.97 -12.84 96.99
CA THR A 9 8.84 -12.77 95.81
C THR A 9 8.58 -13.89 94.80
N VAL A 10 8.32 -15.12 95.26
CA VAL A 10 8.05 -16.24 94.34
C VAL A 10 6.71 -16.06 93.63
N VAL A 11 5.67 -15.63 94.35
CA VAL A 11 4.35 -15.35 93.75
C VAL A 11 4.42 -14.15 92.79
N ALA A 12 5.14 -13.07 93.16
CA ALA A 12 5.33 -11.92 92.28
C ALA A 12 6.14 -12.28 91.01
N MET A 13 7.14 -13.17 91.12
CA MET A 13 7.93 -13.66 90.00
C MET A 13 7.08 -14.52 89.04
N THR A 14 6.22 -15.39 89.58
CA THR A 14 5.31 -16.19 88.74
C THR A 14 4.25 -15.35 88.03
N ILE A 15 3.75 -14.28 88.67
CA ILE A 15 2.79 -13.36 88.05
C ILE A 15 3.45 -12.55 86.93
N ALA A 16 4.69 -12.10 87.14
CA ALA A 16 5.45 -11.38 86.12
C ALA A 16 5.72 -12.26 84.88
N GLU A 17 6.08 -13.54 85.05
CA GLU A 17 6.24 -14.47 83.93
C GLU A 17 4.94 -14.71 83.16
N VAL A 18 3.82 -14.91 83.86
CA VAL A 18 2.51 -15.09 83.19
C VAL A 18 2.12 -13.83 82.42
N PHE A 19 2.37 -12.64 82.98
CA PHE A 19 2.09 -11.37 82.31
C PHE A 19 2.96 -11.17 81.06
N LEU A 20 4.26 -11.46 81.16
CA LEU A 20 5.17 -11.41 80.01
C LEU A 20 4.77 -12.41 78.91
N LEU A 21 4.33 -13.60 79.29
CA LEU A 21 3.86 -14.62 78.34
C LEU A 21 2.58 -14.16 77.64
N LEU A 22 1.62 -13.56 78.36
CA LEU A 22 0.42 -12.98 77.76
C LEU A 22 0.74 -11.81 76.82
N MET A 23 1.67 -10.93 77.22
CA MET A 23 2.11 -9.81 76.38
C MET A 23 2.80 -10.31 75.11
N PHE A 24 3.63 -11.36 75.23
CA PHE A 24 4.31 -11.99 74.11
C PHE A 24 3.32 -12.65 73.14
N VAL A 25 2.31 -13.38 73.63
CA VAL A 25 1.27 -14.00 72.80
C VAL A 25 0.43 -12.93 72.09
N MET A 26 0.06 -11.85 72.77
CA MET A 26 -0.66 -10.74 72.15
C MET A 26 0.18 -10.04 71.07
N TRP A 27 1.47 -9.80 71.35
CA TRP A 27 2.40 -9.23 70.37
C TRP A 27 2.58 -10.13 69.14
N LEU A 28 2.79 -11.45 69.33
CA LEU A 28 2.89 -12.41 68.24
C LEU A 28 1.64 -12.43 67.37
N GLY A 29 0.45 -12.42 68.00
CA GLY A 29 -0.83 -12.38 67.30
C GLY A 29 -1.00 -11.14 66.41
N THR A 30 -0.54 -9.98 66.88
CA THR A 30 -0.57 -8.73 66.10
C THR A 30 0.49 -8.71 64.98
N ALA A 31 1.69 -9.23 65.25
CA ALA A 31 2.78 -9.28 64.28
C ALA A 31 2.45 -10.22 63.10
N ILE A 32 1.87 -11.39 63.38
CA ILE A 32 1.47 -12.37 62.35
C ILE A 32 0.35 -11.80 61.48
N LYS A 33 -0.67 -11.15 62.07
CA LYS A 33 -1.75 -10.50 61.32
C LYS A 33 -1.23 -9.36 60.45
N GLY A 34 -0.28 -8.56 60.94
CA GLY A 34 0.34 -7.48 60.18
C GLY A 34 1.21 -7.97 59.01
N ALA A 35 1.88 -9.10 59.15
CA ALA A 35 2.70 -9.70 58.09
C ALA A 35 1.85 -10.37 56.99
N ALA A 36 0.76 -11.06 57.36
CA ALA A 36 -0.15 -11.70 56.41
C ALA A 36 -0.87 -10.68 55.51
N GLY A 37 -1.18 -9.48 56.01
CA GLY A 37 -1.83 -8.42 55.24
C GLY A 37 -0.95 -7.72 54.21
N LYS A 38 0.38 -7.67 54.41
CA LYS A 38 1.32 -7.07 53.44
C LYS A 38 1.58 -7.99 52.24
N GLY A 39 1.80 -9.29 52.48
CA GLY A 39 2.05 -10.26 51.40
C GLY A 39 0.85 -10.46 50.47
N THR A 40 -0.37 -10.35 50.98
CA THR A 40 -1.59 -10.44 50.15
C THR A 40 -1.85 -9.19 49.33
N LEU A 41 -1.53 -8.00 49.86
CA LEU A 41 -1.64 -6.73 49.11
C LEU A 41 -0.62 -6.65 47.96
N ASP A 42 0.62 -7.07 48.21
CA ASP A 42 1.67 -7.10 47.19
C ASP A 42 1.36 -8.14 46.10
N ALA A 43 0.84 -9.31 46.47
CA ALA A 43 0.39 -10.32 45.51
C ALA A 43 -0.78 -9.82 44.65
N ALA A 44 -1.77 -9.14 45.23
CA ALA A 44 -2.89 -8.56 44.50
C ALA A 44 -2.44 -7.44 43.54
N LEU A 45 -1.50 -6.59 43.96
CA LEU A 45 -0.94 -5.54 43.12
C LEU A 45 -0.11 -6.11 41.96
N LEU A 46 0.63 -7.21 42.20
CA LEU A 46 1.36 -7.93 41.15
C LEU A 46 0.40 -8.58 40.14
N GLN A 47 -0.67 -9.23 40.63
CA GLN A 47 -1.70 -9.82 39.77
C GLN A 47 -2.40 -8.75 38.92
N ALA A 48 -2.74 -7.59 39.51
CA ALA A 48 -3.32 -6.48 38.75
C ALA A 48 -2.37 -5.95 37.66
N LYS A 49 -1.06 -5.89 37.94
CA LYS A 49 -0.05 -5.51 36.93
C LYS A 49 0.08 -6.56 35.83
N LEU A 50 0.06 -7.85 36.15
CA LEU A 50 0.11 -8.93 35.16
C LEU A 50 -1.10 -8.88 34.23
N ILE A 51 -2.31 -8.75 34.78
CA ILE A 51 -3.55 -8.63 33.99
C ILE A 51 -3.48 -7.41 33.06
N ARG A 52 -2.96 -6.27 33.56
CA ARG A 52 -2.78 -5.07 32.75
C ARG A 52 -1.79 -5.29 31.61
N ILE A 53 -0.62 -5.84 31.88
CA ILE A 53 0.40 -6.13 30.85
C ILE A 53 -0.15 -7.12 29.82
N GLU A 54 -0.86 -8.16 30.24
CA GLU A 54 -1.50 -9.10 29.32
C GLU A 54 -2.56 -8.44 28.43
N THR A 55 -3.30 -7.48 28.99
CA THR A 55 -4.28 -6.69 28.24
C THR A 55 -3.58 -5.79 27.23
N ASP A 56 -2.56 -5.05 27.63
CA ASP A 56 -1.78 -4.17 26.76
C ASP A 56 -1.12 -4.96 25.61
N VAL A 57 -0.55 -6.13 25.91
CA VAL A 57 0.03 -7.03 24.88
C VAL A 57 -1.03 -7.52 23.91
N ARG A 58 -2.24 -7.82 24.39
CA ARG A 58 -3.34 -8.26 23.52
C ARG A 58 -3.80 -7.12 22.61
N GLU A 59 -3.95 -5.91 23.14
CA GLU A 59 -4.31 -4.72 22.36
C GLU A 59 -3.24 -4.41 21.30
N LEU A 60 -1.96 -4.40 21.69
CA LEU A 60 -0.84 -4.22 20.76
C LEU A 60 -0.83 -5.27 19.65
N ARG A 61 -1.14 -6.53 19.96
CA ARG A 61 -1.25 -7.61 18.95
C ARG A 61 -2.45 -7.45 18.02
N VAL A 62 -3.54 -6.84 18.47
CA VAL A 62 -4.69 -6.54 17.61
C VAL A 62 -4.34 -5.38 16.70
N ALA A 63 -3.85 -4.27 17.25
CA ALA A 63 -3.42 -3.10 16.48
C ALA A 63 -2.36 -3.44 15.42
N ASN A 64 -1.38 -4.29 15.74
CA ASN A 64 -0.36 -4.71 14.79
C ASN A 64 -0.94 -5.58 13.65
N ARG A 65 -1.95 -6.41 13.94
CA ARG A 65 -2.67 -7.17 12.91
C ARG A 65 -3.47 -6.26 11.97
N GLU A 66 -4.18 -5.27 12.53
CA GLU A 66 -4.92 -4.29 11.74
C GLU A 66 -4.00 -3.43 10.87
N LEU A 67 -2.86 -3.01 11.41
CA LEU A 67 -1.86 -2.26 10.66
C LEU A 67 -1.29 -3.10 9.52
N ASN A 68 -0.94 -4.36 9.76
CA ASN A 68 -0.45 -5.25 8.71
C ASN A 68 -1.51 -5.49 7.63
N ALA A 69 -2.78 -5.65 7.99
CA ALA A 69 -3.88 -5.77 7.02
C ALA A 69 -4.03 -4.50 6.17
N THR A 70 -3.87 -3.33 6.77
CA THR A 70 -3.95 -2.03 6.07
C THR A 70 -2.78 -1.85 5.10
N VAL A 71 -1.57 -2.18 5.53
CA VAL A 71 -0.37 -2.11 4.69
C VAL A 71 -0.46 -3.10 3.52
N GLU A 72 -1.01 -4.28 3.76
CA GLU A 72 -1.23 -5.28 2.71
C GLU A 72 -2.28 -4.83 1.69
N ALA A 73 -3.36 -4.19 2.14
CA ALA A 73 -4.35 -3.58 1.26
C ALA A 73 -3.73 -2.47 0.39
N LEU A 74 -2.87 -1.63 0.97
CA LEU A 74 -2.11 -0.61 0.23
C LEU A 74 -1.17 -1.23 -0.80
N ARG A 75 -0.48 -2.32 -0.45
CA ARG A 75 0.39 -3.07 -1.38
C ARG A 75 -0.39 -3.52 -2.62
N ILE A 76 -1.55 -4.14 -2.41
CA ILE A 76 -2.42 -4.62 -3.49
C ILE A 76 -2.91 -3.44 -4.34
N MET A 77 -3.39 -2.37 -3.71
CA MET A 77 -3.90 -1.20 -4.42
C MET A 77 -2.84 -0.53 -5.28
N LEU A 78 -1.60 -0.45 -4.80
CA LEU A 78 -0.48 0.16 -5.52
C LEU A 78 0.20 -0.79 -6.51
N GLY A 79 -0.11 -2.10 -6.45
CA GLY A 79 0.61 -3.11 -7.21
C GLY A 79 2.08 -3.25 -6.78
N ALA A 80 2.38 -2.96 -5.51
CA ALA A 80 3.74 -3.04 -4.98
C ALA A 80 4.20 -4.49 -4.82
N PRO A 81 5.48 -4.81 -5.09
CA PRO A 81 6.00 -6.16 -4.99
C PRO A 81 6.04 -6.66 -3.53
N SER A 82 6.24 -5.78 -2.55
CA SER A 82 6.25 -6.11 -1.13
C SER A 82 5.68 -4.98 -0.26
N ILE A 83 5.53 -5.24 1.04
CA ILE A 83 5.13 -4.25 2.06
C ILE A 83 6.31 -3.41 2.57
N SER A 84 7.51 -3.54 1.96
CA SER A 84 8.65 -2.72 2.33
C SER A 84 8.32 -1.24 2.07
N ARG A 85 8.86 -0.35 2.91
CA ARG A 85 8.61 1.09 2.78
C ARG A 85 9.10 1.60 1.43
N GLU A 86 10.24 1.11 0.97
CA GLU A 86 10.87 1.46 -0.30
C GLU A 86 9.99 1.03 -1.48
N ASP A 87 9.49 -0.20 -1.48
CA ASP A 87 8.65 -0.72 -2.58
C ASP A 87 7.29 -0.03 -2.62
N LEU A 88 6.66 0.21 -1.47
CA LEU A 88 5.40 0.95 -1.39
C LEU A 88 5.59 2.39 -1.86
N LYS A 89 6.69 3.05 -1.50
CA LYS A 89 7.01 4.40 -1.96
C LYS A 89 7.22 4.43 -3.47
N GLN A 90 8.01 3.51 -4.02
CA GLN A 90 8.24 3.44 -5.47
C GLN A 90 6.95 3.16 -6.24
N ALA A 91 6.12 2.23 -5.77
CA ALA A 91 4.83 1.94 -6.39
C ALA A 91 3.88 3.13 -6.31
N PHE A 92 3.88 3.86 -5.20
CA PHE A 92 3.12 5.10 -5.04
C PHE A 92 3.61 6.19 -6.02
N ASP A 93 4.91 6.46 -6.06
CA ASP A 93 5.52 7.45 -6.95
C ASP A 93 5.23 7.12 -8.42
N LYS A 94 5.33 5.83 -8.80
CA LYS A 94 4.98 5.35 -10.13
C LYS A 94 3.50 5.60 -10.45
N LYS A 95 2.59 5.24 -9.54
CA LYS A 95 1.15 5.45 -9.73
C LYS A 95 0.79 6.94 -9.80
N LEU A 96 1.50 7.77 -9.05
CA LEU A 96 1.37 9.22 -9.12
C LEU A 96 1.85 9.78 -10.47
N ALA A 97 2.97 9.28 -11.00
CA ALA A 97 3.44 9.63 -12.34
C ALA A 97 2.44 9.20 -13.43
N ASP A 98 1.95 7.95 -13.35
CA ASP A 98 0.98 7.41 -14.29
C ASP A 98 -0.33 8.21 -14.27
N THR A 99 -0.80 8.62 -13.08
CA THR A 99 -2.00 9.46 -12.94
C THR A 99 -1.77 10.90 -13.39
N ALA A 100 -0.60 11.48 -13.16
CA ALA A 100 -0.25 12.80 -13.68
C ALA A 100 -0.20 12.80 -15.21
N ASP A 101 0.38 11.77 -15.82
CA ASP A 101 0.42 11.63 -17.28
C ASP A 101 -0.98 11.35 -17.86
N ALA A 102 -1.80 10.55 -17.18
CA ALA A 102 -3.20 10.37 -17.56
C ALA A 102 -4.00 11.67 -17.48
N ALA A 103 -3.80 12.48 -16.43
CA ALA A 103 -4.46 13.78 -16.26
C ALA A 103 -4.07 14.79 -17.35
N ARG A 104 -2.84 14.74 -17.85
CA ARG A 104 -2.36 15.62 -18.92
C ARG A 104 -2.92 15.27 -20.31
N ARG A 105 -3.35 14.04 -20.54
CA ARG A 105 -3.83 13.59 -21.87
C ARG A 105 -5.22 14.11 -22.22
N GLY A 106 -5.99 14.67 -21.28
CA GLY A 106 -7.35 15.16 -21.51
C GLY A 106 -8.41 14.09 -21.82
N LYS A 107 -8.05 13.02 -22.56
CA LYS A 107 -8.86 11.82 -22.80
C LYS A 107 -8.10 10.56 -22.32
N PRO A 108 -8.78 9.57 -21.72
CA PRO A 108 -8.14 8.35 -21.24
C PRO A 108 -7.66 7.47 -22.40
N LYS A 109 -6.81 6.48 -22.08
CA LYS A 109 -6.37 5.44 -23.03
C LYS A 109 -7.54 4.52 -23.37
N CYS A 110 -7.60 4.04 -24.61
CA CYS A 110 -8.58 3.06 -25.06
C CYS A 110 -8.21 1.61 -24.70
N ALA A 111 -6.93 1.33 -24.50
CA ALA A 111 -6.39 0.02 -24.13
C ALA A 111 -5.11 0.14 -23.27
N GLU A 112 -4.68 -0.95 -22.64
CA GLU A 112 -3.39 -1.01 -21.91
C GLU A 112 -2.20 -0.77 -22.84
N ASP A 113 -2.12 -1.52 -23.95
CA ASP A 113 -1.28 -1.15 -25.10
C ASP A 113 -2.09 -0.25 -26.04
N ASN A 114 -1.97 1.05 -25.82
CA ASN A 114 -2.81 2.06 -26.47
C ASN A 114 -2.27 2.53 -27.83
N VAL A 115 -1.14 2.01 -28.30
CA VAL A 115 -0.55 2.40 -29.57
C VAL A 115 -1.28 1.69 -30.70
N LEU A 116 -1.98 2.45 -31.55
CA LEU A 116 -2.71 1.88 -32.69
C LEU A 116 -1.84 1.79 -33.94
N ILE A 117 -1.04 2.83 -34.21
CA ILE A 117 -0.24 2.95 -35.43
C ILE A 117 1.21 3.34 -35.17
N ASP A 118 2.09 2.82 -36.00
CA ASP A 118 3.46 3.28 -36.18
C ASP A 118 3.53 4.06 -37.50
N VAL A 119 4.00 5.31 -37.43
CA VAL A 119 4.17 6.20 -38.58
C VAL A 119 5.65 6.45 -38.79
N GLU A 120 6.08 6.32 -40.04
CA GLU A 120 7.42 6.62 -40.49
C GLU A 120 7.33 7.65 -41.62
N ALA A 121 7.91 8.82 -41.39
CA ALA A 121 7.93 9.94 -42.32
C ALA A 121 9.33 10.07 -42.92
N LEU A 122 9.44 9.84 -44.23
CA LEU A 122 10.70 9.78 -44.97
C LEU A 122 10.57 10.56 -46.28
N ASP A 123 11.33 11.65 -46.43
CA ASP A 123 11.38 12.48 -47.66
C ASP A 123 9.98 12.91 -48.14
N GLY A 124 9.12 13.32 -47.20
CA GLY A 124 7.75 13.78 -47.50
C GLY A 124 6.73 12.65 -47.74
N ALA A 125 7.14 11.38 -47.71
CA ALA A 125 6.23 10.24 -47.76
C ALA A 125 5.92 9.70 -46.35
N PHE A 126 4.69 9.19 -46.16
CA PHE A 126 4.26 8.57 -44.92
C PHE A 126 4.07 7.07 -45.12
N VAL A 127 4.78 6.28 -44.33
CA VAL A 127 4.54 4.85 -44.19
C VAL A 127 3.83 4.63 -42.87
N VAL A 128 2.61 4.11 -42.93
CA VAL A 128 1.79 3.83 -41.74
C VAL A 128 1.65 2.33 -41.59
N ARG A 129 1.86 1.81 -40.38
CA ARG A 129 1.72 0.39 -40.04
C ARG A 129 0.82 0.26 -38.82
N LEU A 130 0.04 -0.82 -38.75
CA LEU A 130 -0.69 -1.14 -37.53
C LEU A 130 0.27 -1.68 -36.48
N ALA A 131 0.24 -1.08 -35.29
CA ALA A 131 1.02 -1.55 -34.14
C ALA A 131 0.32 -2.68 -33.38
N ALA A 132 -1.00 -2.84 -33.56
CA ALA A 132 -1.80 -3.84 -32.87
C ALA A 132 -1.42 -5.26 -33.30
N GLN A 133 -1.00 -6.09 -32.35
CA GLN A 133 -0.63 -7.49 -32.56
C GLN A 133 -1.83 -8.45 -32.54
N ASP A 134 -2.94 -8.05 -31.92
CA ASP A 134 -4.14 -8.87 -31.81
C ASP A 134 -5.27 -8.37 -32.73
N GLN A 135 -5.71 -9.22 -33.67
CA GLN A 135 -6.79 -8.91 -34.60
C GLN A 135 -8.13 -8.66 -33.91
N THR A 136 -8.34 -9.20 -32.71
CA THR A 136 -9.56 -8.98 -31.92
C THR A 136 -9.68 -7.53 -31.46
N SER A 137 -8.56 -6.88 -31.15
CA SER A 137 -8.50 -5.50 -30.66
C SER A 137 -8.79 -4.44 -31.75
N VAL A 138 -8.67 -4.81 -33.02
CA VAL A 138 -8.83 -3.93 -34.19
C VAL A 138 -9.96 -4.35 -35.12
N ASN A 139 -10.88 -5.20 -34.66
CA ASN A 139 -11.98 -5.71 -35.49
C ASN A 139 -12.92 -4.62 -36.05
N TRP A 140 -12.98 -3.48 -35.38
CA TRP A 140 -13.76 -2.29 -35.73
C TRP A 140 -13.14 -1.47 -36.86
N LEU A 141 -11.89 -1.75 -37.24
CA LEU A 141 -11.25 -1.11 -38.40
C LEU A 141 -11.77 -1.69 -39.73
N PRO A 142 -11.67 -0.93 -40.84
CA PRO A 142 -12.01 -1.43 -42.16
C PRO A 142 -11.23 -2.69 -42.50
N MET A 143 -11.88 -3.65 -43.16
CA MET A 143 -11.27 -4.94 -43.52
C MET A 143 -9.97 -4.77 -44.31
N ALA A 144 -9.93 -3.83 -45.27
CA ALA A 144 -8.73 -3.56 -46.06
C ALA A 144 -7.51 -3.16 -45.22
N VAL A 145 -7.73 -2.39 -44.14
CA VAL A 145 -6.70 -1.96 -43.20
C VAL A 145 -6.28 -3.12 -42.29
N ARG A 146 -7.26 -3.88 -41.79
CA ARG A 146 -7.01 -5.06 -40.94
C ARG A 146 -6.20 -6.15 -41.65
N LEU A 147 -6.40 -6.33 -42.96
CA LEU A 147 -5.66 -7.30 -43.77
C LEU A 147 -4.16 -6.96 -43.89
N LYS A 148 -3.77 -5.71 -43.64
CA LYS A 148 -2.36 -5.29 -43.52
C LYS A 148 -1.80 -5.51 -42.10
N GLY A 149 -2.55 -6.19 -41.22
CA GLY A 149 -2.15 -6.51 -39.85
C GLY A 149 -0.78 -7.19 -39.75
N ASN A 150 -0.16 -7.08 -38.57
CA ASN A 150 1.21 -7.57 -38.28
C ASN A 150 2.32 -6.88 -39.10
N GLY A 151 2.31 -5.54 -39.12
CA GLY A 151 3.41 -4.75 -39.68
C GLY A 151 3.36 -4.52 -41.20
N GLY A 152 2.29 -4.93 -41.87
CA GLY A 152 2.04 -4.57 -43.26
C GLY A 152 1.83 -3.07 -43.41
N GLU A 153 2.39 -2.51 -44.49
CA GLU A 153 2.24 -1.10 -44.81
C GLU A 153 0.82 -0.81 -45.30
N ILE A 154 0.20 0.19 -44.67
CA ILE A 154 -1.10 0.72 -45.05
C ILE A 154 -0.88 1.64 -46.24
N GLU A 155 -1.52 1.33 -47.35
CA GLU A 155 -1.46 2.13 -48.56
C GLU A 155 -2.01 3.54 -48.30
N ALA A 156 -1.41 4.55 -48.92
CA ALA A 156 -1.77 5.95 -48.71
C ALA A 156 -3.26 6.23 -48.95
N ALA A 157 -3.88 5.53 -49.92
CA ALA A 157 -5.31 5.63 -50.23
C ALA A 157 -6.23 5.11 -49.10
N MET A 158 -5.71 4.24 -48.22
CA MET A 158 -6.47 3.66 -47.11
C MET A 158 -6.35 4.48 -45.80
N ILE A 159 -5.38 5.41 -45.72
CA ILE A 159 -5.17 6.24 -44.52
C ILE A 159 -6.42 7.07 -44.17
N PRO A 160 -7.13 7.73 -45.10
CA PRO A 160 -8.34 8.47 -44.74
C PRO A 160 -9.42 7.58 -44.11
N ALA A 161 -9.65 6.39 -44.69
CA ALA A 161 -10.62 5.44 -44.16
C ALA A 161 -10.25 4.91 -42.77
N LEU A 162 -8.96 4.75 -42.48
CA LEU A 162 -8.47 4.44 -41.14
C LEU A 162 -8.79 5.57 -40.15
N LEU A 163 -8.49 6.83 -40.51
CA LEU A 163 -8.73 7.99 -39.66
C LEU A 163 -10.24 8.20 -39.39
N ASP A 164 -11.09 8.00 -40.40
CA ASP A 164 -12.54 8.07 -40.25
C ASP A 164 -13.06 7.00 -39.29
N ALA A 165 -12.57 5.77 -39.38
CA ALA A 165 -12.94 4.70 -38.45
C ALA A 165 -12.52 5.02 -37.00
N VAL A 166 -11.35 5.64 -36.82
CA VAL A 166 -10.85 6.10 -35.52
C VAL A 166 -11.76 7.20 -34.95
N MET A 167 -12.17 8.17 -35.77
CA MET A 167 -13.11 9.21 -35.35
C MET A 167 -14.48 8.66 -34.94
N GLN A 168 -15.01 7.70 -35.71
CA GLN A 168 -16.25 7.01 -35.34
C GLN A 168 -16.11 6.26 -34.01
N ARG A 169 -14.94 5.67 -33.76
CA ARG A 169 -14.66 5.01 -32.49
C ARG A 169 -14.63 5.99 -31.32
N TYR A 170 -14.02 7.15 -31.49
CA TYR A 170 -14.00 8.21 -30.46
C TYR A 170 -15.37 8.84 -30.21
N ALA A 171 -16.27 8.84 -31.20
CA ALA A 171 -17.65 9.24 -30.99
C ALA A 171 -18.43 8.22 -30.14
N ALA A 172 -18.10 6.92 -30.26
CA ALA A 172 -18.74 5.85 -29.50
C ALA A 172 -18.11 5.61 -28.12
N GLN A 173 -16.83 5.97 -27.93
CA GLN A 173 -16.07 5.72 -26.71
C GLN A 173 -15.26 6.96 -26.33
N ASP A 174 -15.35 7.39 -25.07
CA ASP A 174 -14.61 8.56 -24.59
C ASP A 174 -13.14 8.24 -24.28
N CYS A 175 -12.37 7.84 -25.29
CA CYS A 175 -10.96 7.46 -25.16
C CYS A 175 -10.17 7.91 -26.39
N ARG A 176 -8.83 7.91 -26.31
CA ARG A 176 -7.95 8.28 -27.43
C ARG A 176 -6.73 7.38 -27.56
N PHE A 177 -6.45 6.96 -28.79
CA PHE A 177 -5.31 6.09 -29.14
C PHE A 177 -4.01 6.88 -29.28
N ASP A 178 -2.89 6.18 -29.07
CA ASP A 178 -1.55 6.70 -29.28
C ASP A 178 -0.99 6.31 -30.65
N TYR A 179 0.00 7.08 -31.12
CA TYR A 179 0.84 6.72 -32.26
C TYR A 179 2.32 6.83 -31.93
N ARG A 180 3.17 6.14 -32.70
CA ARG A 180 4.62 6.37 -32.70
C ARG A 180 5.05 7.01 -34.01
N LEU A 181 5.99 7.94 -33.93
CA LEU A 181 6.54 8.64 -35.08
C LEU A 181 8.04 8.38 -35.20
N ARG A 182 8.47 8.00 -36.39
CA ARG A 182 9.86 8.03 -36.85
C ARG A 182 9.97 9.04 -37.98
N TYR A 183 10.95 9.94 -37.93
CA TYR A 183 11.12 10.99 -38.93
C TYR A 183 12.60 11.20 -39.24
N ARG A 184 12.94 11.60 -40.47
CA ARG A 184 14.33 11.86 -40.87
C ARG A 184 14.67 13.35 -40.95
N SER A 185 13.77 14.18 -41.46
CA SER A 185 13.99 15.63 -41.56
C SER A 185 13.06 16.43 -40.63
N ALA A 186 13.41 17.68 -40.37
CA ALA A 186 12.51 18.59 -39.64
C ALA A 186 11.17 18.79 -40.37
N GLU A 187 11.20 18.78 -41.70
CA GLU A 187 9.99 18.87 -42.53
C GLU A 187 9.11 17.62 -42.35
N ASP A 188 9.69 16.42 -42.36
CA ASP A 188 8.99 15.17 -42.09
C ASP A 188 8.33 15.17 -40.70
N TYR A 189 9.02 15.72 -39.70
CA TYR A 189 8.51 15.87 -38.35
C TYR A 189 7.26 16.76 -38.30
N HIS A 190 7.33 17.97 -38.86
CA HIS A 190 6.21 18.91 -38.83
C HIS A 190 5.01 18.38 -39.63
N SER A 191 5.27 17.87 -40.83
CA SER A 191 4.26 17.30 -41.73
C SER A 191 3.50 16.14 -41.08
N ALA A 192 4.21 15.23 -40.42
CA ALA A 192 3.58 14.09 -39.75
C ALA A 192 2.73 14.52 -38.56
N ARG A 193 3.22 15.46 -37.75
CA ARG A 193 2.49 15.93 -36.57
C ARG A 193 1.20 16.63 -36.96
N GLU A 194 1.25 17.51 -37.97
CA GLU A 194 0.05 18.20 -38.48
C GLU A 194 -1.03 17.21 -38.92
N LYS A 195 -0.63 16.13 -39.59
CA LYS A 195 -1.57 15.14 -40.12
C LYS A 195 -2.15 14.18 -39.07
N PHE A 196 -1.34 13.73 -38.11
CA PHE A 196 -1.73 12.65 -37.19
C PHE A 196 -2.11 13.12 -35.77
N GLU A 197 -1.61 14.25 -35.27
CA GLU A 197 -1.90 14.70 -33.89
C GLU A 197 -3.32 15.24 -33.69
N ALA A 198 -4.02 15.55 -34.79
CA ALA A 198 -5.45 15.81 -34.75
C ALA A 198 -6.26 14.58 -34.30
N PHE A 199 -5.72 13.37 -34.52
CA PHE A 199 -6.41 12.10 -34.25
C PHE A 199 -5.78 11.34 -33.08
N PHE A 200 -4.45 11.36 -32.94
CA PHE A 200 -3.73 10.53 -31.96
C PHE A 200 -2.89 11.37 -30.99
N TYR A 201 -2.52 10.75 -29.86
CA TYR A 201 -1.49 11.31 -28.97
C TYR A 201 -0.12 10.67 -29.21
N PRO A 202 0.97 11.45 -29.11
CA PRO A 202 2.31 10.91 -29.35
C PRO A 202 2.77 10.05 -28.17
N ALA A 203 2.91 8.74 -28.36
CA ALA A 203 3.54 7.87 -27.37
C ALA A 203 5.07 7.92 -27.44
N ARG A 204 5.63 8.04 -28.65
CA ARG A 204 7.08 8.07 -28.86
C ARG A 204 7.41 8.71 -30.19
N ILE A 205 8.31 9.70 -30.18
CA ILE A 205 8.80 10.37 -31.39
C ILE A 205 10.31 10.17 -31.45
N ARG A 206 10.83 9.69 -32.59
CA ARG A 206 12.26 9.40 -32.79
C ARG A 206 12.77 9.96 -34.12
N HIS A 207 13.94 10.57 -34.07
CA HIS A 207 14.71 10.91 -35.26
C HIS A 207 15.40 9.65 -35.79
N THR A 208 15.30 9.42 -37.09
CA THR A 208 15.97 8.34 -37.81
C THR A 208 17.15 8.96 -38.55
N GLU A 209 18.37 8.56 -38.17
CA GLU A 209 19.62 8.98 -38.85
C GLU A 209 19.79 8.29 -40.20
#